data_AF-A0A8J4XNG0-F1
#
_entry.id   AF-A0A8J4XNG0-F1
#
_cell.length_a   1.000
_cell.length_b   1.000
_cell.length_c   1.000
_cell.angle_alpha   90.00
_cell.angle_beta   90.00
_cell.angle_gamma   90.00
#
_symmetry.space_group_name_H-M   'P 1'
#
loop_
_entity.id
_entity.type
_entity.pdbx_description
1 polymer ?
#
loop_
_entity_poly.entity_id
_entity_poly.type
_entity_poly.pdbx_seq_one_letter_code
_entity_poly.pdbx_strand_id
1 'polypeptide(L)' 'MGKLPEKFPEYSIMYKTITNQIKSLEKQREQMPKNELNELNLKIQKYENELDKIRKMFPNSFFEDI' A
#
# COMPACT_ATOMS: atom_id res chain seq x y z
N MET A 1 -14.08 19.09 6.50
CA MET A 1 -13.54 18.80 5.15
C MET A 1 -12.04 18.97 5.21
N GLY A 2 -11.27 17.90 5.39
CA GLY A 2 -9.82 18.01 5.35
C GLY A 2 -9.36 18.32 3.92
N LYS A 3 -8.28 19.10 3.77
CA LYS A 3 -7.74 19.43 2.43
C LYS A 3 -7.11 18.18 1.82
N LEU A 4 -7.35 17.98 0.52
CA LEU A 4 -6.67 16.94 -0.26
C LEU A 4 -5.25 17.42 -0.63
N PRO A 5 -4.30 16.49 -0.85
CA PRO A 5 -2.96 16.85 -1.28
C PRO A 5 -2.98 17.48 -2.69
N GLU A 6 -1.97 18.30 -3.01
CA GLU A 6 -1.89 19.03 -4.29
C GLU A 6 -1.86 18.10 -5.51
N LYS A 7 -1.22 16.92 -5.39
CA LYS A 7 -1.18 15.89 -6.45
C LYS A 7 -2.32 14.88 -6.30
N PHE A 8 -3.51 15.38 -6.02
CA PHE A 8 -4.73 14.60 -6.11
C PHE A 8 -5.26 14.69 -7.55
N PRO A 9 -5.65 13.57 -8.20
CA PRO A 9 -5.90 12.23 -7.64
C PRO A 9 -4.72 11.25 -7.70
N GLU A 10 -3.55 11.66 -8.18
CA GLU A 10 -2.41 10.77 -8.44
C GLU A 10 -2.03 9.94 -7.21
N TYR A 11 -1.96 10.56 -6.03
CA TYR A 11 -1.67 9.83 -4.79
C TYR A 11 -2.75 8.81 -4.40
N SER A 12 -4.03 9.06 -4.73
CA SER A 12 -5.10 8.09 -4.47
C SER A 12 -5.01 6.89 -5.42
N ILE A 13 -4.69 7.13 -6.69
CA ILE A 13 -4.43 6.07 -7.67
C ILE A 13 -3.23 5.24 -7.23
N MET A 14 -2.14 5.90 -6.81
CA MET A 14 -0.94 5.23 -6.31
C MET A 14 -1.25 4.36 -5.08
N TYR A 15 -2.02 4.87 -4.13
CA TYR A 15 -2.47 4.10 -2.96
C TYR A 15 -3.21 2.82 -3.37
N LYS A 16 -4.17 2.91 -4.30
CA LYS A 16 -4.93 1.76 -4.79
C LYS A 16 -4.03 0.74 -5.50
N THR A 17 -3.11 1.23 -6.34
CA THR A 17 -2.17 0.37 -7.08
C THR A 17 -1.25 -0.40 -6.13
N ILE A 18 -0.63 0.30 -5.17
CA ILE A 18 0.26 -0.33 -4.18
C ILE A 18 -0.52 -1.33 -3.31
N THR A 19 -1.75 -0.99 -2.89
CA THR A 19 -2.62 -1.90 -2.12
C THR A 19 -2.90 -3.20 -2.88
N ASN A 20 -3.24 -3.11 -4.18
CA ASN A 20 -3.46 -4.29 -5.01
C ASN A 20 -2.18 -5.11 -5.19
N GLN A 21 -1.03 -4.45 -5.29
CA GLN A 21 0.24 -5.12 -5.42
C GLN A 21 0.64 -5.87 -4.14
N ILE A 22 0.40 -5.28 -2.96
CA ILE A 22 0.55 -5.98 -1.68
C ILE A 22 -0.35 -7.22 -1.64
N LYS A 23 -1.65 -7.09 -1.96
CA LYS A 23 -2.58 -8.23 -2.01
C LYS A 23 -2.09 -9.36 -2.93
N SER A 24 -1.50 -9.01 -4.08
CA SER A 24 -0.91 -9.99 -5.00
C SER A 24 0.34 -10.66 -4.41
N LEU A 25 1.21 -9.89 -3.74
CA LEU A 25 2.41 -10.43 -3.11
C LEU A 25 2.06 -11.33 -1.92
N GLU A 26 1.07 -10.98 -1.12
CA GLU A 26 0.61 -11.82 -0.02
C GLU A 26 0.06 -13.16 -0.50
N LYS A 27 -0.70 -13.18 -1.60
CA LYS A 27 -1.12 -14.44 -2.25
C LYS A 27 0.06 -15.29 -2.73
N GLN A 28 1.11 -14.64 -3.26
CA GLN A 28 2.34 -15.35 -3.63
C GLN A 28 3.06 -15.90 -2.39
N ARG A 29 3.10 -15.12 -1.30
CA ARG A 29 3.68 -15.52 0.00
C ARG A 29 3.06 -16.81 0.53
N GLU A 30 1.74 -16.95 0.42
CA GLU A 30 1.01 -18.14 0.88
C GLU A 30 1.40 -19.42 0.13
N GLN A 31 1.90 -19.29 -1.11
CA GLN A 31 2.27 -20.40 -1.98
C GLN A 31 3.77 -20.72 -1.95
N MET A 32 4.59 -19.87 -1.33
CA MET A 32 6.04 -19.98 -1.36
C MET A 32 6.62 -20.68 -0.12
N PRO A 33 7.72 -21.44 -0.27
CA PRO A 33 8.48 -22.00 0.84
C PRO A 33 9.00 -20.91 1.81
N LYS A 34 8.99 -21.18 3.12
CA LYS A 34 9.40 -20.21 4.17
C LYS A 34 10.79 -19.62 3.97
N ASN A 35 11.71 -20.39 3.42
CA ASN A 35 13.09 -20.00 3.12
C ASN A 35 13.20 -18.99 1.96
N GLU A 36 12.15 -18.80 1.17
CA GLU A 36 12.11 -17.85 0.04
C GLU A 36 11.29 -16.59 0.36
N LEU A 37 10.67 -16.52 1.54
CA LEU A 37 9.77 -15.41 1.89
C LEU A 37 10.49 -14.11 2.28
N ASN A 38 11.79 -14.16 2.58
CA ASN A 38 12.49 -13.01 3.16
C ASN A 38 12.47 -11.80 2.21
N GLU A 39 12.79 -12.00 0.94
CA GLU A 39 12.78 -10.92 -0.06
C GLU A 39 11.37 -10.38 -0.31
N LEU A 40 10.38 -11.28 -0.34
CA LEU A 40 8.99 -10.92 -0.56
C LEU A 40 8.41 -10.13 0.62
N ASN A 41 8.75 -10.52 1.86
CA ASN A 41 8.36 -9.77 3.06
C ASN A 41 8.99 -8.38 3.10
N LEU A 42 10.29 -8.26 2.76
CA LEU A 42 10.95 -6.96 2.66
C LEU A 42 10.29 -6.07 1.59
N LYS A 43 9.82 -6.65 0.49
CA LYS A 43 9.10 -5.92 -0.56
C LYS A 43 7.72 -5.46 -0.09
N ILE A 44 6.95 -6.31 0.58
CA ILE A 44 5.66 -5.95 1.17
C ILE A 44 5.85 -4.81 2.17
N GLN A 45 6.82 -4.91 3.09
CA GLN A 45 7.09 -3.90 4.10
C GLN A 45 7.46 -2.54 3.48
N LYS A 46 8.21 -2.51 2.37
CA LYS A 46 8.50 -1.26 1.64
C LYS A 46 7.23 -0.61 1.11
N TYR A 47 6.33 -1.40 0.53
CA TYR A 47 5.05 -0.90 0.03
C TYR A 47 4.11 -0.43 1.14
N GLU A 48 4.06 -1.13 2.27
CA GLU A 48 3.30 -0.69 3.45
C GLU A 48 3.79 0.66 3.98
N ASN A 49 5.12 0.85 4.06
CA ASN A 49 5.71 2.13 4.46
C ASN A 49 5.39 3.26 3.47
N GLU A 50 5.27 2.95 2.18
CA GLU A 50 4.87 3.92 1.17
C GLU A 50 3.38 4.29 1.29
N LEU A 51 2.51 3.30 1.52
CA LEU A 51 1.09 3.53 1.81
C LEU A 51 0.91 4.40 3.05
N ASP A 52 1.68 4.19 4.13
CA ASP A 52 1.61 5.00 5.34
C ASP A 52 1.97 6.47 5.06
N LYS A 53 3.00 6.72 4.25
CA LYS A 53 3.36 8.08 3.81
C LYS A 53 2.23 8.73 3.01
N ILE A 54 1.63 8.00 2.07
CA ILE A 54 0.50 8.50 1.29
C ILE A 54 -0.68 8.78 2.21
N ARG A 55 -1.05 7.84 3.09
CA ARG A 55 -2.19 7.95 4.01
C ARG A 55 -2.11 9.20 4.87
N LYS A 56 -0.92 9.55 5.35
CA LYS A 56 -0.66 10.78 6.13
C LYS A 56 -0.87 12.09 5.36
N MET A 57 -0.88 12.05 4.03
CA MET A 57 -1.18 13.21 3.18
C MET A 57 -2.68 13.47 3.02
N PHE A 58 -3.53 12.52 3.39
CA PHE A 58 -4.98 12.61 3.26
C PHE A 58 -5.64 12.82 4.63
N PRO A 59 -6.87 13.35 4.65
CA PRO A 59 -7.68 13.36 5.86
C PRO A 59 -7.85 11.95 6.43
N ASN A 60 -7.92 11.84 7.76
CA ASN A 60 -8.31 10.60 8.42
C ASN A 60 -9.64 10.12 7.80
N SER A 61 -9.73 8.81 7.57
CA SER A 61 -10.88 8.13 6.95
C SER A 61 -11.03 8.25 5.43
N PHE A 62 -10.14 8.95 4.71
CA PHE A 62 -10.22 9.03 3.23
C PHE A 62 -10.15 7.66 2.52
N PHE A 63 -9.46 6.70 3.13
CA PHE A 63 -9.25 5.35 2.57
C PHE A 63 -10.01 4.25 3.32
N GLU A 64 -10.95 4.59 4.21
CA GLU A 64 -11.70 3.58 5.00
C GLU A 64 -12.71 2.78 4.15
N ASP A 65 -13.13 3.32 3.00
CA ASP A 65 -14.07 2.68 2.07
C ASP A 65 -13.41 1.99 0.85
N ILE A 66 -12.09 1.74 0.88
CA ILE A 66 -11.31 1.14 -0.25
C ILE A 66 -10.82 -0.27 0.11
#